data_AF-A0A8T5LVI9-F1
#
_entry.id   AF-A0A8T5LVI9-F1
#
_cell.length_a   1.000
_cell.length_b   1.000
_cell.length_c   1.000
_cell.angle_alpha   90.00
_cell.angle_beta   90.00
_cell.angle_gamma   90.00
#
_symmetry.space_group_name_H-M   'P 1'
#
loop_
_entity.id
_entity.type
_entity.pdbx_description
1 polymer ?
#
loop_
_entity_poly.entity_id
_entity_poly.type
_entity_poly.pdbx_seq_one_letter_code
_entity_poly.pdbx_strand_id
1 'polypeptide(L)'
;MNIDDFVEETEKTQNTICTYVCKAGNWLKNYPALIKNKRYESTAFIASFLPFYIVNETTYGNLTDWISFKSRLGNTLAQYLIIPGALEGREKFKQTFRLTKESSKWKHGLADLGYGILLATIIRPLIYYLSGERNLNNIFKASWPIILGTAILAPIALFVADNFKYLLGKGEPENTPIWLQQKSEQTKKNIVYGFLALSLTASAMIYQATPDKLWEFNNEKDKQEITTVNNQNQQQEIIYK
;
A
#
# COMPACT_ATOMS: atom_id res chain seq x y z
N MET A 1 27.38 -6.21 16.40
CA MET A 1 27.44 -5.46 15.13
C MET A 1 28.19 -4.17 15.42
N ASN A 2 29.26 -3.90 14.68
CA ASN A 2 30.01 -2.66 14.85
C ASN A 2 29.20 -1.50 14.21
N ILE A 3 29.45 -0.26 14.65
CA ILE A 3 28.83 0.94 14.08
C ILE A 3 29.09 0.99 12.57
N ASP A 4 30.28 0.57 12.13
CA ASP A 4 30.66 0.53 10.71
C ASP A 4 29.77 -0.43 9.89
N ASP A 5 29.48 -1.62 10.41
CA ASP A 5 28.58 -2.59 9.76
C ASP A 5 27.16 -2.02 9.63
N PHE A 6 26.69 -1.27 10.64
CA PHE A 6 25.38 -0.61 10.62
C PHE A 6 25.31 0.52 9.59
N VAL A 7 26.37 1.31 9.48
CA VAL A 7 26.45 2.38 8.47
C VAL A 7 26.47 1.78 7.06
N GLU A 8 27.24 0.72 6.82
CA GLU A 8 27.30 0.07 5.52
C GLU A 8 25.94 -0.55 5.12
N GLU A 9 25.26 -1.22 6.05
CA GLU A 9 23.95 -1.82 5.78
C GLU A 9 22.85 -0.77 5.52
N THR A 10 22.91 0.37 6.24
CA THR A 10 21.98 1.49 6.01
C THR A 10 22.23 2.18 4.67
N GLU A 11 23.48 2.41 4.28
CA GLU A 11 23.82 2.94 2.95
C GLU A 11 23.38 2.01 1.82
N LYS A 12 23.63 0.71 1.96
CA LYS A 12 23.19 -0.30 0.97
C LYS A 12 21.67 -0.32 0.82
N THR A 13 20.95 -0.20 1.93
CA THR A 13 19.48 -0.14 1.94
C THR A 13 18.98 1.15 1.28
N GLN A 14 19.56 2.31 1.61
CA GLN A 14 19.23 3.59 0.99
C GLN A 14 19.47 3.59 -0.53
N ASN A 15 20.62 3.08 -0.98
CA ASN A 15 20.97 2.97 -2.40
C ASN A 15 20.00 2.04 -3.15
N THR A 16 19.61 0.94 -2.51
CA THR A 16 18.61 0.00 -3.05
C THR A 16 17.25 0.69 -3.21
N ILE A 17 16.77 1.37 -2.16
CA ILE A 17 15.50 2.12 -2.20
C ILE A 17 15.54 3.20 -3.28
N CYS A 18 16.60 4.02 -3.32
CA CYS A 18 16.75 5.06 -4.36
C CYS A 18 16.71 4.46 -5.76
N THR A 19 17.40 3.33 -5.98
CA THR A 19 17.39 2.65 -7.28
C THR A 19 15.98 2.20 -7.68
N TYR A 20 15.22 1.59 -6.75
CA TYR A 20 13.84 1.17 -7.03
C TYR A 20 12.90 2.36 -7.27
N VAL A 21 13.01 3.41 -6.46
CA VAL A 21 12.20 4.64 -6.61
C VAL A 21 12.52 5.34 -7.94
N CYS A 22 13.80 5.46 -8.31
CA CYS A 22 14.22 6.04 -9.58
C CYS A 22 13.77 5.19 -10.77
N LYS A 23 13.91 3.86 -10.70
CA LYS A 23 13.42 2.94 -11.75
C LYS A 23 11.90 3.03 -11.90
N ALA A 24 11.16 3.03 -10.80
CA ALA A 24 9.70 3.21 -10.80
C ALA A 24 9.31 4.58 -11.36
N GLY A 25 10.00 5.65 -10.96
CA GLY A 25 9.76 7.00 -11.47
C GLY A 25 10.03 7.13 -12.96
N ASN A 26 11.12 6.54 -13.47
CA ASN A 26 11.44 6.53 -14.90
C ASN A 26 10.48 5.64 -15.69
N TRP A 27 10.10 4.48 -15.16
CA TRP A 27 9.08 3.63 -15.75
C TRP A 27 7.75 4.39 -15.87
N LEU A 28 7.30 5.04 -14.79
CA LEU A 28 6.11 5.89 -14.81
C LEU A 28 6.21 6.99 -15.88
N LYS A 29 7.35 7.67 -16.05
CA LYS A 29 7.50 8.68 -17.13
C LYS A 29 7.20 8.13 -18.53
N ASN A 30 7.46 6.84 -18.78
CA ASN A 30 7.25 6.20 -20.08
C ASN A 30 5.79 5.80 -20.37
N TYR A 31 4.89 5.86 -19.38
CA TYR A 31 3.47 5.50 -19.56
C TYR A 31 2.52 6.67 -19.22
N PRO A 32 2.62 7.81 -19.94
CA PRO A 32 1.83 9.01 -19.64
C PRO A 32 0.30 8.79 -19.71
N ALA A 33 -0.17 7.76 -20.43
CA ALA A 33 -1.59 7.39 -20.51
C ALA A 33 -2.14 6.80 -19.19
N LEU A 34 -1.35 5.97 -18.49
CA LEU A 34 -1.70 5.43 -17.16
C LEU A 34 -1.76 6.52 -16.08
N ILE A 35 -1.30 7.72 -16.44
CA ILE A 35 -0.87 8.78 -15.56
C ILE A 35 -1.77 10.01 -15.68
N LYS A 36 -2.28 10.29 -16.88
CA LYS A 36 -2.95 11.58 -17.14
C LYS A 36 -4.29 11.71 -16.43
N ASN A 37 -5.03 10.62 -16.21
CA ASN A 37 -6.45 10.75 -15.88
C ASN A 37 -6.85 10.40 -14.44
N LYS A 38 -6.01 9.73 -13.63
CA LYS A 38 -6.41 9.23 -12.29
C LYS A 38 -5.31 9.21 -11.20
N ARG A 39 -4.23 9.98 -11.39
CA ARG A 39 -3.10 10.05 -10.43
C ARG A 39 -3.51 10.60 -9.07
N TYR A 40 -4.36 11.63 -9.05
CA TYR A 40 -4.72 12.32 -7.83
C TYR A 40 -5.57 11.42 -6.95
N GLU A 41 -6.54 10.72 -7.54
CA GLU A 41 -7.39 9.75 -6.86
C GLU A 41 -6.55 8.59 -6.29
N SER A 42 -5.60 8.06 -7.08
CA SER A 42 -4.70 7.00 -6.62
C SER A 42 -3.82 7.46 -5.46
N THR A 43 -3.22 8.65 -5.57
CA THR A 43 -2.37 9.22 -4.51
C THR A 43 -3.17 9.43 -3.23
N ALA A 44 -4.36 9.99 -3.34
CA ALA A 44 -5.26 10.24 -2.21
C ALA A 44 -5.66 8.94 -1.52
N PHE A 45 -6.02 7.92 -2.30
CA PHE A 45 -6.39 6.60 -1.79
C PHE A 45 -5.20 5.96 -1.06
N ILE A 46 -4.02 5.92 -1.69
CA ILE A 46 -2.79 5.37 -1.09
C ILE A 46 -2.48 6.09 0.22
N ALA A 47 -2.43 7.42 0.21
CA ALA A 47 -2.09 8.21 1.39
C ALA A 47 -3.12 8.06 2.53
N SER A 48 -4.40 7.85 2.20
CA SER A 48 -5.44 7.61 3.23
C SER A 48 -5.26 6.28 3.95
N PHE A 49 -4.81 5.26 3.22
CA PHE A 49 -4.73 3.90 3.75
C PHE A 49 -3.33 3.45 4.16
N LEU A 50 -2.28 4.16 3.73
CA LEU A 50 -0.91 3.73 3.95
C LEU A 50 -0.61 3.44 5.42
N PRO A 51 -0.91 4.34 6.39
CA PRO A 51 -0.65 4.08 7.80
C PRO A 51 -1.45 2.87 8.34
N PHE A 52 -2.71 2.75 7.93
CA PHE A 52 -3.57 1.64 8.34
C PHE A 52 -3.02 0.28 7.86
N TYR A 53 -2.51 0.22 6.63
CA TYR A 53 -1.90 -1.01 6.11
C TYR A 53 -0.65 -1.39 6.88
N ILE A 54 0.18 -0.43 7.30
CA ILE A 54 1.37 -0.72 8.12
C ILE A 54 0.97 -1.37 9.42
N VAL A 55 0.09 -0.70 10.18
CA VAL A 55 -0.35 -1.20 11.48
C VAL A 55 -0.91 -2.60 11.33
N ASN A 56 -1.68 -2.84 10.26
CA ASN A 56 -2.23 -4.16 10.05
C ASN A 56 -1.16 -5.22 9.73
N GLU A 57 -0.25 -4.92 8.80
CA GLU A 57 0.79 -5.84 8.35
C GLU A 57 1.79 -6.17 9.48
N THR A 58 2.27 -5.15 10.20
CA THR A 58 3.31 -5.31 11.23
C THR A 58 2.74 -5.86 12.54
N THR A 59 1.55 -5.42 12.98
CA THR A 59 0.95 -5.85 14.25
C THR A 59 0.17 -7.16 14.12
N TYR A 60 -0.71 -7.29 13.11
CA TYR A 60 -1.66 -8.42 13.02
C TYR A 60 -1.24 -9.49 12.01
N GLY A 61 -0.66 -9.07 10.88
CA GLY A 61 -0.23 -9.96 9.80
C GLY A 61 1.04 -10.75 10.12
N ASN A 62 1.76 -10.34 11.17
CA ASN A 62 3.07 -10.87 11.54
C ASN A 62 4.08 -10.86 10.37
N LEU A 63 3.94 -9.91 9.44
CA LEU A 63 4.87 -9.77 8.33
C LEU A 63 6.13 -9.06 8.83
N THR A 64 7.29 -9.44 8.26
CA THR A 64 8.54 -8.72 8.52
C THR A 64 8.49 -7.35 7.86
N ASP A 65 9.17 -6.33 8.40
CA ASP A 65 8.98 -4.99 7.84
C ASP A 65 9.53 -4.87 6.42
N TRP A 66 10.50 -5.71 6.03
CA TRP A 66 10.97 -5.79 4.65
C TRP A 66 9.89 -6.35 3.70
N ILE A 67 9.16 -7.39 4.11
CA ILE A 67 8.02 -7.92 3.35
C ILE A 67 6.89 -6.88 3.31
N SER A 68 6.60 -6.21 4.42
CA SER A 68 5.63 -5.10 4.46
C SER A 68 6.04 -3.96 3.53
N PHE A 69 7.32 -3.56 3.52
CA PHE A 69 7.84 -2.51 2.66
C PHE A 69 7.70 -2.87 1.18
N LYS A 70 8.12 -4.09 0.80
CA LYS A 70 7.95 -4.61 -0.57
C LYS A 70 6.48 -4.70 -0.96
N SER A 71 5.63 -5.23 -0.07
CA SER A 71 4.17 -5.26 -0.23
C SER A 71 3.64 -3.88 -0.53
N ARG A 72 4.05 -2.87 0.22
CA ARG A 72 3.54 -1.51 0.01
C ARG A 72 4.07 -0.82 -1.22
N LEU A 73 5.33 -1.06 -1.60
CA LEU A 73 5.85 -0.57 -2.86
C LEU A 73 5.11 -1.24 -4.04
N GLY A 74 4.96 -2.56 -3.99
CA GLY A 74 4.21 -3.33 -4.97
C GLY A 74 2.73 -2.93 -5.03
N ASN A 75 2.10 -2.72 -3.88
CA ASN A 75 0.71 -2.27 -3.75
C ASN A 75 0.53 -0.84 -4.25
N THR A 76 1.46 0.07 -3.98
CA THR A 76 1.46 1.44 -4.49
C THR A 76 1.49 1.40 -6.02
N LEU A 77 2.44 0.66 -6.60
CA LEU A 77 2.55 0.48 -8.05
C LEU A 77 1.29 -0.16 -8.63
N ALA A 78 0.83 -1.25 -8.04
CA ALA A 78 -0.38 -1.95 -8.47
C ALA A 78 -1.60 -1.02 -8.40
N GLN A 79 -1.75 -0.21 -7.35
CA GLN A 79 -2.85 0.74 -7.24
C GLN A 79 -2.82 1.79 -8.35
N TYR A 80 -1.67 2.35 -8.69
CA TYR A 80 -1.57 3.28 -9.83
C TYR A 80 -1.97 2.64 -11.17
N LEU A 81 -1.80 1.32 -11.31
CA LEU A 81 -2.15 0.59 -12.53
C LEU A 81 -3.60 0.09 -12.53
N ILE A 82 -4.07 -0.37 -11.38
CA ILE A 82 -5.35 -1.05 -11.24
C ILE A 82 -6.48 -0.06 -10.96
N ILE A 83 -6.26 1.00 -10.18
CA ILE A 83 -7.33 1.95 -9.80
C ILE A 83 -8.10 2.48 -11.01
N PRO A 84 -7.46 2.93 -12.12
CA PRO A 84 -8.21 3.39 -13.28
C PRO A 84 -9.19 2.33 -13.82
N GLY A 85 -8.70 1.10 -14.06
CA GLY A 85 -9.54 0.00 -14.53
C GLY A 85 -10.55 -0.47 -13.48
N ALA A 86 -10.21 -0.39 -12.19
CA ALA A 86 -11.10 -0.73 -11.09
C ALA A 86 -12.26 0.27 -10.97
N LEU A 87 -12.04 1.56 -11.25
CA LEU A 87 -13.10 2.56 -11.29
C LEU A 87 -14.07 2.31 -12.46
N GLU A 88 -13.57 1.92 -13.63
CA GLU A 88 -14.43 1.50 -14.75
C GLU A 88 -15.21 0.22 -14.42
N GLY A 89 -14.53 -0.75 -13.80
CA GLY A 89 -15.14 -2.00 -13.34
C GLY A 89 -16.25 -1.76 -12.30
N ARG A 90 -16.08 -0.78 -11.41
CA ARG A 90 -17.09 -0.35 -10.43
C ARG A 90 -18.36 0.13 -11.12
N GLU A 91 -18.25 0.98 -12.14
CA GLU A 91 -19.41 1.46 -12.88
C GLU A 91 -20.14 0.32 -13.61
N LYS A 92 -19.39 -0.59 -14.24
CA LYS A 92 -19.97 -1.81 -14.85
C LYS A 92 -20.65 -2.70 -13.80
N PHE A 93 -20.04 -2.87 -12.63
CA PHE A 93 -20.61 -3.63 -11.53
C PHE A 93 -21.96 -3.04 -11.09
N LYS A 94 -22.04 -1.71 -10.89
CA LYS A 94 -23.30 -1.02 -10.58
C LYS A 94 -24.37 -1.23 -11.66
N GLN A 95 -23.97 -1.19 -12.94
CA GLN A 95 -24.87 -1.45 -14.07
C GLN A 95 -25.39 -2.89 -14.07
N THR A 96 -24.57 -3.89 -13.71
CA THR A 96 -25.00 -5.30 -13.56
C THR A 96 -26.12 -5.45 -12.53
N PHE A 97 -26.06 -4.69 -11.43
CA PHE A 97 -27.13 -4.63 -10.43
C PHE A 97 -28.26 -3.64 -10.76
N ARG A 98 -28.28 -3.10 -11.98
CA ARG A 98 -29.27 -2.12 -12.47
C ARG A 98 -29.38 -0.89 -11.58
N LEU A 99 -28.28 -0.46 -10.96
CA LEU A 99 -28.25 0.76 -10.16
C LEU A 99 -28.18 1.98 -11.07
N THR A 100 -29.22 2.81 -11.00
CA THR A 100 -29.34 4.07 -11.73
C THR A 100 -28.93 5.26 -10.87
N LYS A 101 -28.83 6.46 -11.46
CA LYS A 101 -28.60 7.71 -10.73
C LYS A 101 -29.69 8.02 -9.68
N GLU A 102 -30.90 7.52 -9.92
CA GLU A 102 -32.05 7.69 -9.02
C GLU A 102 -32.08 6.67 -7.88
N SER A 103 -31.24 5.64 -7.93
CA SER A 103 -31.16 4.63 -6.87
C SER A 103 -30.72 5.26 -5.55
N SER A 104 -31.24 4.75 -4.43
CA SER A 104 -30.93 5.29 -3.12
C SER A 104 -29.42 5.23 -2.81
N LYS A 105 -28.91 6.23 -2.08
CA LYS A 105 -27.50 6.31 -1.67
C LYS A 105 -27.01 5.04 -0.96
N TRP A 106 -27.88 4.42 -0.17
CA TRP A 106 -27.58 3.15 0.51
C TRP A 106 -27.28 2.00 -0.46
N LYS A 107 -28.05 1.87 -1.55
CA LYS A 107 -27.81 0.82 -2.57
C LYS A 107 -26.48 1.03 -3.29
N HIS A 108 -26.16 2.28 -3.62
CA HIS A 108 -24.85 2.64 -4.18
C HIS A 108 -23.72 2.30 -3.20
N GLY A 109 -23.88 2.65 -1.93
CA GLY A 109 -22.91 2.34 -0.88
C GLY A 109 -22.69 0.83 -0.71
N LEU A 110 -23.76 0.03 -0.72
CA LEU A 110 -23.67 -1.43 -0.65
C LEU A 110 -22.95 -2.04 -1.86
N ALA A 111 -23.25 -1.57 -3.08
CA ALA A 111 -22.58 -2.05 -4.28
C ALA A 111 -21.09 -1.66 -4.27
N ASP A 112 -20.77 -0.46 -3.83
CA ASP A 112 -19.39 0.00 -3.68
C ASP A 112 -18.61 -0.81 -2.65
N LEU A 113 -19.26 -1.12 -1.53
CA LEU A 113 -18.70 -1.99 -0.49
C LEU A 113 -18.47 -3.41 -1.03
N GLY A 114 -19.46 -4.01 -1.69
CA GLY A 114 -19.33 -5.35 -2.29
C GLY A 114 -18.24 -5.42 -3.35
N TYR A 115 -18.16 -4.42 -4.22
CA TYR A 115 -17.11 -4.32 -5.24
C TYR A 115 -15.72 -4.15 -4.61
N GLY A 116 -15.60 -3.29 -3.61
CA GLY A 116 -14.36 -3.07 -2.87
C GLY A 116 -13.85 -4.33 -2.17
N ILE A 117 -14.76 -5.08 -1.51
CA ILE A 117 -14.43 -6.37 -0.87
C ILE A 117 -13.96 -7.37 -1.91
N LEU A 118 -14.66 -7.51 -3.03
CA LEU A 118 -14.31 -8.44 -4.10
C LEU A 118 -12.91 -8.14 -4.65
N LEU A 119 -12.66 -6.88 -4.97
CA LEU A 119 -11.39 -6.42 -5.51
C LEU A 119 -10.24 -6.64 -4.51
N ALA A 120 -10.44 -6.27 -3.25
CA ALA A 120 -9.44 -6.44 -2.20
C ALA A 120 -9.14 -7.93 -1.92
N THR A 121 -10.15 -8.79 -1.96
CA THR A 121 -10.01 -10.24 -1.73
C THR A 121 -9.15 -10.91 -2.80
N ILE A 122 -9.20 -10.43 -4.05
CA ILE A 122 -8.39 -10.97 -5.14
C ILE A 122 -6.98 -10.36 -5.12
N ILE A 123 -6.89 -9.03 -5.01
CA ILE A 123 -5.63 -8.32 -5.20
C ILE A 123 -4.70 -8.49 -4.00
N ARG A 124 -5.21 -8.44 -2.75
CA ARG A 124 -4.35 -8.42 -1.56
C ARG A 124 -3.54 -9.69 -1.38
N PRO A 125 -4.13 -10.90 -1.45
CA PRO A 125 -3.35 -12.12 -1.34
C PRO A 125 -2.28 -12.22 -2.43
N LEU A 126 -2.60 -11.80 -3.66
CA LEU A 126 -1.67 -11.79 -4.77
C LEU A 126 -0.48 -10.84 -4.52
N ILE A 127 -0.73 -9.64 -4.00
CA ILE A 127 0.35 -8.69 -3.66
C ILE A 127 1.30 -9.28 -2.62
N TYR A 128 0.77 -9.88 -1.54
CA TYR A 128 1.63 -10.48 -0.52
C TYR A 128 2.44 -11.65 -1.06
N TYR A 129 1.81 -12.49 -1.88
CA TYR A 129 2.49 -13.59 -2.56
C TYR A 129 3.62 -13.07 -3.48
N LEU A 130 3.35 -12.07 -4.30
CA LEU A 130 4.38 -11.46 -5.17
C LEU A 130 5.48 -10.75 -4.37
N SER A 131 5.20 -10.33 -3.14
CA SER A 131 6.16 -9.68 -2.24
C SER A 131 7.07 -10.65 -1.50
N GLY A 132 6.83 -11.95 -1.65
CA GLY A 132 7.68 -13.03 -1.12
C GLY A 132 7.09 -13.80 0.05
N GLU A 133 5.91 -13.43 0.56
CA GLU A 133 5.23 -14.25 1.56
C GLU A 133 4.73 -15.56 0.90
N ARG A 134 4.91 -16.68 1.60
CA ARG A 134 4.56 -18.02 1.12
C ARG A 134 3.64 -18.76 2.09
N ASN A 135 3.59 -18.34 3.35
CA ASN A 135 2.70 -18.90 4.34
C ASN A 135 1.26 -18.37 4.12
N LEU A 136 0.38 -19.24 3.62
CA LEU A 136 -1.02 -18.90 3.34
C LEU A 136 -1.77 -18.36 4.57
N ASN A 137 -1.42 -18.83 5.77
CA ASN A 137 -2.03 -18.33 7.02
C ASN A 137 -1.65 -16.87 7.29
N ASN A 138 -0.37 -16.50 7.07
CA ASN A 138 0.08 -15.12 7.20
C ASN A 138 -0.57 -14.23 6.14
N ILE A 139 -0.63 -14.70 4.88
CA ILE A 139 -1.30 -13.97 3.79
C ILE A 139 -2.76 -13.70 4.16
N PHE A 140 -3.48 -14.70 4.66
CA PHE A 140 -4.87 -14.56 5.05
C PHE A 140 -5.04 -13.59 6.22
N LYS A 141 -4.25 -13.75 7.29
CA LYS A 141 -4.27 -12.86 8.47
C LYS A 141 -3.93 -11.42 8.12
N ALA A 142 -2.98 -11.18 7.21
CA ALA A 142 -2.61 -9.85 6.75
C ALA A 142 -3.64 -9.25 5.77
N SER A 143 -4.34 -10.09 5.00
CA SER A 143 -5.32 -9.64 4.01
C SER A 143 -6.68 -9.31 4.64
N TRP A 144 -7.16 -10.14 5.55
CA TRP A 144 -8.54 -10.05 6.06
C TRP A 144 -8.87 -8.71 6.74
N PRO A 145 -8.06 -8.18 7.66
CA PRO A 145 -8.36 -6.89 8.27
C PRO A 145 -8.19 -5.73 7.30
N ILE A 146 -7.35 -5.87 6.27
CA ILE A 146 -7.28 -4.88 5.18
C ILE A 146 -8.56 -4.88 4.36
N ILE A 147 -9.11 -6.06 4.04
CA ILE A 147 -10.36 -6.17 3.28
C ILE A 147 -11.50 -5.51 4.08
N LEU A 148 -11.64 -5.86 5.36
CA LEU A 148 -12.65 -5.27 6.25
C LEU A 148 -12.42 -3.78 6.48
N GLY A 149 -11.18 -3.36 6.77
CA GLY A 149 -10.83 -1.97 6.98
C GLY A 149 -11.03 -1.12 5.74
N THR A 150 -10.70 -1.65 4.56
CA THR A 150 -10.98 -0.97 3.28
C THR A 150 -12.48 -0.86 3.05
N ALA A 151 -13.27 -1.88 3.36
CA ALA A 151 -14.74 -1.78 3.25
C ALA A 151 -15.33 -0.68 4.15
N ILE A 152 -14.85 -0.58 5.39
CA ILE A 152 -15.32 0.42 6.36
C ILE A 152 -14.86 1.84 6.01
N LEU A 153 -13.59 1.98 5.60
CA LEU A 153 -12.97 3.28 5.33
C LEU A 153 -13.13 3.73 3.86
N ALA A 154 -13.62 2.88 2.96
CA ALA A 154 -13.81 3.21 1.55
C ALA A 154 -14.64 4.49 1.33
N PRO A 155 -15.77 4.74 2.01
CA PRO A 155 -16.51 5.98 1.84
C PRO A 155 -15.67 7.22 2.17
N ILE A 156 -14.83 7.14 3.21
CA ILE A 156 -13.93 8.23 3.62
C ILE A 156 -12.84 8.40 2.57
N ALA A 157 -12.22 7.32 2.10
CA ALA A 157 -11.16 7.40 1.11
C ALA A 157 -11.64 7.90 -0.26
N LEU A 158 -12.85 7.52 -0.67
CA LEU A 158 -13.49 8.05 -1.88
C LEU A 158 -13.80 9.54 -1.71
N PHE A 159 -14.36 9.94 -0.57
CA PHE A 159 -14.55 11.35 -0.26
C PHE A 159 -13.24 12.14 -0.30
N VAL A 160 -12.16 11.59 0.28
CA VAL A 160 -10.83 12.21 0.23
C VAL A 160 -10.33 12.30 -1.21
N ALA A 161 -10.47 11.25 -2.02
CA ALA A 161 -10.04 11.24 -3.43
C ALA A 161 -10.75 12.29 -4.28
N ASP A 162 -12.07 12.43 -4.13
CA ASP A 162 -12.87 13.43 -4.84
C ASP A 162 -12.43 14.86 -4.45
N ASN A 163 -12.26 15.11 -3.15
CA ASN A 163 -11.78 16.39 -2.65
C ASN A 163 -10.32 16.67 -3.05
N PHE A 164 -9.46 15.64 -3.10
CA PHE A 164 -8.05 15.79 -3.45
C PHE A 164 -7.87 16.37 -4.85
N LYS A 165 -8.68 15.87 -5.80
CA LYS A 165 -8.70 16.32 -7.19
C LYS A 165 -9.10 17.80 -7.25
N TYR A 166 -10.18 18.16 -6.56
CA TYR A 166 -10.65 19.55 -6.47
C TYR A 166 -9.61 20.48 -5.82
N LEU A 167 -9.00 20.07 -4.71
CA LEU A 167 -8.00 20.87 -3.99
C LEU A 167 -6.74 21.14 -4.81
N LEU A 168 -6.44 20.30 -5.79
CA LEU A 168 -5.35 20.50 -6.75
C LEU A 168 -5.78 21.32 -7.99
N GLY A 169 -7.00 21.87 -7.99
CA GLY A 169 -7.54 22.64 -9.10
C GLY A 169 -7.93 21.78 -10.31
N LYS A 170 -8.24 20.50 -10.07
CA LYS A 170 -8.62 19.55 -11.12
C LYS A 170 -10.06 19.08 -10.87
N GLY A 171 -11.01 19.65 -11.59
CA GLY A 171 -12.43 19.28 -11.48
C GLY A 171 -13.24 20.15 -10.51
N GLU A 172 -14.50 19.77 -10.33
CA GLU A 172 -15.49 20.53 -9.57
C GLU A 172 -15.54 20.08 -8.10
N PRO A 173 -15.99 20.95 -7.18
CA PRO A 173 -16.15 20.60 -5.77
C PRO A 173 -17.34 19.67 -5.57
N GLU A 174 -17.08 18.36 -5.55
CA GLU A 174 -18.09 17.35 -5.27
C GLU A 174 -18.08 17.02 -3.77
N ASN A 175 -19.16 17.35 -3.06
CA ASN A 175 -19.28 17.20 -1.59
C ASN A 175 -18.22 17.96 -0.75
N THR A 176 -17.46 18.88 -1.35
CA THR A 176 -16.50 19.71 -0.61
C THR A 176 -17.20 20.73 0.28
N PRO A 177 -16.83 20.89 1.56
CA PRO A 177 -17.40 21.91 2.44
C PRO A 177 -17.19 23.34 1.91
N ILE A 178 -18.21 24.20 2.04
CA ILE A 178 -18.20 25.60 1.52
C ILE A 178 -16.96 26.37 2.00
N TRP A 179 -16.60 26.23 3.28
CA TRP A 179 -15.43 26.92 3.86
C TRP A 179 -14.11 26.55 3.17
N LEU A 180 -14.01 25.33 2.62
CA LEU A 180 -12.85 24.84 1.91
C LEU A 180 -12.87 25.27 0.43
N GLN A 181 -14.07 25.36 -0.16
CA GLN A 181 -14.25 25.89 -1.52
C GLN A 181 -13.81 27.36 -1.63
N GLN A 182 -14.05 28.16 -0.59
CA GLN A 182 -13.69 29.59 -0.53
C GLN A 182 -12.20 29.86 -0.27
N LYS A 183 -11.38 28.84 0.00
CA LYS A 183 -9.94 29.03 0.22
C LYS A 183 -9.20 29.34 -1.08
N SER A 184 -8.09 30.07 -0.95
CA SER A 184 -7.17 30.31 -2.07
C SER A 184 -6.60 29.00 -2.62
N GLU A 185 -6.27 28.98 -3.92
CA GLU A 185 -5.70 27.81 -4.58
C GLU A 185 -4.42 27.31 -3.88
N GLN A 186 -3.57 28.23 -3.42
CA GLN A 186 -2.36 27.89 -2.67
C GLN A 186 -2.69 27.18 -1.36
N THR A 187 -3.68 27.66 -0.61
CA THR A 187 -4.11 27.02 0.65
C THR A 187 -4.62 25.61 0.39
N LYS A 188 -5.40 25.40 -0.68
CA LYS A 188 -5.91 24.08 -1.06
C LYS A 188 -4.78 23.10 -1.40
N LYS A 189 -3.78 23.54 -2.17
CA LYS A 189 -2.57 22.75 -2.45
C LYS A 189 -1.76 22.43 -1.19
N ASN A 190 -1.62 23.40 -0.29
CA ASN A 190 -0.92 23.19 0.98
C ASN A 190 -1.62 22.16 1.87
N ILE A 191 -2.96 22.12 1.89
CA ILE A 191 -3.73 21.08 2.60
C ILE A 191 -3.42 19.70 2.04
N VAL A 192 -3.38 19.57 0.71
CA VAL A 192 -3.01 18.33 0.03
C VAL A 192 -1.58 17.89 0.38
N TYR A 193 -0.61 18.79 0.29
CA TYR A 193 0.78 18.46 0.65
C TYR A 193 0.94 18.12 2.12
N GLY A 194 0.22 18.84 3.01
CA GLY A 194 0.18 18.54 4.44
C GLY A 194 -0.39 17.15 4.72
N PHE A 195 -1.47 16.76 4.04
CA PHE A 195 -2.03 15.41 4.17
C PHE A 195 -1.05 14.33 3.74
N LEU A 196 -0.34 14.52 2.61
CA LEU A 196 0.70 13.57 2.16
C LEU A 196 1.85 13.48 3.15
N ALA A 197 2.34 14.62 3.65
CA ALA A 197 3.41 14.67 4.64
C ALA A 197 3.01 14.00 5.95
N LEU A 198 1.77 14.20 6.41
CA LEU A 198 1.24 13.53 7.60
C LEU A 198 1.12 12.03 7.40
N SER A 199 0.62 11.57 6.25
CA SER A 199 0.54 10.14 5.92
C SER A 199 1.92 9.47 5.92
N LEU A 200 2.92 10.11 5.29
CA LEU A 200 4.30 9.62 5.27
C LEU A 200 4.94 9.64 6.66
N THR A 201 4.76 10.71 7.43
CA THR A 201 5.29 10.83 8.78
C THR A 201 4.69 9.79 9.71
N ALA A 202 3.36 9.64 9.71
CA ALA A 202 2.68 8.59 10.46
C ALA A 202 3.19 7.22 10.04
N SER A 203 3.39 7.02 8.74
CA SER A 203 3.90 5.76 8.22
C SER A 203 5.30 5.42 8.74
N ALA A 204 6.19 6.40 8.78
CA ALA A 204 7.54 6.25 9.32
C ALA A 204 7.52 6.00 10.84
N MET A 205 6.68 6.74 11.59
CA MET A 205 6.52 6.55 13.03
C MET A 205 6.03 5.15 13.37
N ILE A 206 5.08 4.59 12.61
CA ILE A 206 4.60 3.22 12.86
C ILE A 206 5.73 2.22 12.68
N TYR A 207 6.51 2.33 11.60
CA TYR A 207 7.68 1.47 11.40
C TYR A 207 8.70 1.58 12.54
N GLN A 208 8.96 2.80 13.02
CA GLN A 208 9.87 3.02 14.13
C GLN A 208 9.32 2.45 15.46
N ALA A 209 8.00 2.48 15.65
CA ALA A 209 7.32 1.97 16.84
C ALA A 209 7.10 0.44 16.82
N THR A 210 7.24 -0.21 15.67
CA THR A 210 7.22 -1.68 15.52
C THR A 210 8.57 -2.23 15.05
N PRO A 211 9.68 -1.96 15.76
CA PRO A 211 11.04 -2.24 15.27
C PRO A 211 11.40 -3.74 15.27
N ASP A 212 10.65 -4.55 16.01
CA ASP A 212 11.07 -5.92 16.36
C ASP A 212 11.08 -6.92 15.20
N LYS A 213 10.63 -6.56 13.98
CA LYS A 213 10.60 -7.49 12.83
C LYS A 213 11.53 -7.15 11.67
N LEU A 214 12.21 -6.01 11.70
CA LEU A 214 13.35 -5.73 10.80
C LEU A 214 14.57 -6.52 11.22
N TRP A 215 14.83 -6.56 12.52
CA TRP A 215 16.01 -7.20 13.10
C TRP A 215 15.90 -8.73 13.19
N GLU A 216 14.71 -9.28 13.42
CA GLU A 216 14.51 -10.73 13.45
C GLU A 216 14.69 -11.37 12.06
N PHE A 217 14.36 -10.68 10.97
CA PHE A 217 14.48 -11.24 9.61
C PHE A 217 15.94 -11.42 9.16
N ASN A 218 16.82 -10.48 9.50
CA ASN A 218 18.25 -10.63 9.24
C ASN A 218 18.83 -11.78 10.08
N ASN A 219 18.46 -11.85 11.36
CA ASN A 219 18.93 -12.91 12.25
C ASN A 219 18.35 -14.31 11.91
N GLU A 220 17.13 -14.41 11.38
CA GLU A 220 16.55 -15.70 10.94
C GLU A 220 17.21 -16.23 9.67
N LYS A 221 17.55 -15.35 8.72
CA LYS A 221 18.35 -15.74 7.56
C LYS A 221 19.72 -16.25 7.96
N ASP A 222 20.41 -15.52 8.83
CA ASP A 222 21.70 -15.93 9.35
C ASP A 222 21.60 -17.27 10.07
N LYS A 223 20.54 -17.49 10.88
CA LYS A 223 20.29 -18.77 11.55
C LYS A 223 20.00 -19.91 10.56
N GLN A 224 19.24 -19.68 9.49
CA GLN A 224 18.98 -20.70 8.47
C GLN A 224 20.24 -21.05 7.67
N GLU A 225 21.07 -20.06 7.34
CA GLU A 225 22.35 -20.27 6.65
C GLU A 225 23.32 -21.07 7.54
N ILE A 226 23.46 -20.68 8.81
CA ILE A 226 24.28 -21.41 9.80
C ILE A 226 23.79 -22.85 9.98
N THR A 227 22.46 -23.08 10.04
CA THR A 227 21.90 -24.44 10.17
C THR A 227 22.17 -25.28 8.93
N THR A 228 22.09 -24.68 7.74
CA THR A 228 22.35 -25.38 6.47
C THR A 228 23.82 -25.76 6.33
N VAL A 229 24.74 -24.85 6.67
CA VAL A 229 26.19 -25.11 6.69
C VAL A 229 26.54 -26.21 7.70
N ASN A 230 25.97 -26.18 8.91
CA ASN A 230 26.22 -27.22 9.92
C ASN A 230 25.74 -28.61 9.46
N ASN A 231 24.58 -28.69 8.81
CA ASN A 231 24.07 -29.97 8.27
C ASN A 231 24.93 -30.49 7.11
N GLN A 232 25.46 -29.62 6.25
CA GLN A 232 26.38 -30.00 5.18
C GLN A 232 27.71 -30.53 5.73
N ASN A 233 28.26 -29.89 6.76
CA ASN A 233 29.49 -30.34 7.41
C ASN A 233 29.30 -31.70 8.09
N GLN A 234 28.17 -31.93 8.76
CA GLN A 234 27.84 -33.24 9.34
C GLN A 234 27.68 -34.34 8.29
N GLN A 235 27.09 -34.04 7.13
CA GLN A 235 27.00 -35.01 6.03
C GLN A 235 28.37 -35.34 5.42
N GLN A 236 29.29 -34.37 5.33
CA GLN A 236 30.65 -34.64 4.88
C GLN A 236 31.41 -35.55 5.85
N GLU A 237 31.29 -35.35 7.17
CA GLU A 237 31.94 -36.23 8.16
C GLU A 237 31.47 -37.69 8.11
N ILE A 238 30.23 -37.95 7.68
CA ILE A 238 29.69 -39.32 7.53
C ILE A 238 30.28 -40.01 6.29
N ILE A 239 30.63 -39.27 5.23
CA ILE A 239 31.15 -39.84 3.98
C ILE A 239 32.63 -40.26 4.11
N TYR A 240 33.40 -39.63 5.01
CA TYR A 240 34.83 -39.90 5.20
C TYR A 240 35.15 -40.85 6.36
N LYS A 241 34.15 -41.48 6.98
CA LYS A 241 34.31 -42.56 7.97
C LYS A 241 33.95 -43.90 7.36
#